data_AF-A0AAF3FI75-F1
#
_entry.id   AF-A0AAF3FI75-F1
#
_cell.length_a   1.000
_cell.length_b   1.000
_cell.length_c   1.000
_cell.angle_alpha   90.00
_cell.angle_beta   90.00
_cell.angle_gamma   90.00
#
_symmetry.space_group_name_H-M   'P 1'
#
loop_
_entity.id
_entity.type
_entity.pdbx_description
1 polymer ?
#
loop_
_entity_poly.entity_id
_entity_poly.type
_entity_poly.pdbx_seq_one_letter_code
_entity_poly.pdbx_strand_id
1 'polypeptide(L)'
;MRALRVAIGVSGGVDSAVSASLLKKAGHEVVAVHMINWDPREEGTSKCDQSFDSAVARRVCQHLDIPYKTVNFVREYWNEVFRQMIDNYTIGRTVVPDIACNRFIKFQHFHDYCIKNLDADLVATGHYVSTSIESELMAGKNPSNLNADLLAGIDPIKDQSFFLCTLKQEQLKRALFPIGKLFKTQVYEIAKQEGLIEVANKKESMGICFVGKRKNFTTFMDQYIEPRPGLIKTIAGKIVAEHTGIHHFTIGKRVLYQGDHLGYFVVELDPKTNTVLVCSGSHHPRLFAQEFVIRTPEWISINPLKNHLDVRFRIQRTHPVIKCRLETSLKDGKEVITVKTQIPVRAVAPGQMCVFYADRVCLGGAHTELILLVIVSSTRIQPILYEVFFCFSVFVERLVATRKLAVYEKSKYWPLSTLLILLNTLVSIICTYAIIYYLYDHYFLILFIFFPIIAFIALFSFWCLHQLYLWNHRELQTMTSFVEVKNFHEKTYANDAYLSRRFQLTENIEVLKLMHTIFKVHSVCSLVGVFLSGIPMVFLDFNTEIAQMMLVFFDLVIIV
;
A
#
# COMPACT_ATOMS: atom_id res chain seq x y z
N MET A 1 -38.58 -3.82 -10.97
CA MET A 1 -38.01 -4.42 -9.73
C MET A 1 -38.76 -3.83 -8.54
N ARG A 2 -39.07 -4.63 -7.51
CA ARG A 2 -39.68 -4.12 -6.27
C ARG A 2 -38.70 -3.14 -5.61
N ALA A 3 -39.17 -1.98 -5.16
CA ALA A 3 -38.38 -1.10 -4.33
C ALA A 3 -38.05 -1.81 -3.01
N LEU A 4 -36.78 -2.12 -2.80
CA LEU A 4 -36.27 -2.63 -1.52
C LEU A 4 -36.12 -1.49 -0.52
N ARG A 5 -36.34 -1.80 0.75
CA ARG A 5 -36.01 -0.91 1.87
C ARG A 5 -34.57 -1.14 2.30
N VAL A 6 -33.71 -0.15 2.13
CA VAL A 6 -32.27 -0.25 2.39
C VAL A 6 -31.88 0.71 3.51
N ALA A 7 -31.44 0.18 4.64
CA ALA A 7 -30.83 0.98 5.68
C ALA A 7 -29.35 1.22 5.36
N ILE A 8 -28.84 2.44 5.48
CA ILE A 8 -27.43 2.75 5.21
C ILE A 8 -26.75 3.41 6.41
N GLY A 9 -25.58 2.88 6.78
CA GLY A 9 -24.71 3.50 7.77
C GLY A 9 -24.05 4.78 7.22
N VAL A 10 -24.34 5.93 7.81
CA VAL A 10 -23.75 7.23 7.42
C VAL A 10 -22.81 7.78 8.48
N SER A 11 -21.57 8.07 8.10
CA SER A 11 -20.52 8.56 9.02
C SER A 11 -20.22 10.05 8.90
N GLY A 12 -20.88 10.76 7.97
CA GLY A 12 -20.50 12.14 7.60
C GLY A 12 -19.25 12.20 6.72
N GLY A 13 -18.83 11.07 6.15
CA GLY A 13 -17.82 10.98 5.10
C GLY A 13 -18.42 10.87 3.70
N VAL A 14 -17.60 11.19 2.68
CA VAL A 14 -17.99 11.16 1.27
C VAL A 14 -18.46 9.78 0.80
N ASP A 15 -17.84 8.72 1.32
CA ASP A 15 -18.09 7.34 0.90
C ASP A 15 -19.53 6.91 1.21
N SER A 16 -19.96 7.11 2.46
CA SER A 16 -21.34 6.81 2.85
C SER A 16 -22.37 7.73 2.19
N ALA A 17 -21.99 8.98 1.91
CA ALA A 17 -22.88 9.96 1.27
C ALA A 17 -23.17 9.58 -0.19
N VAL A 18 -22.13 9.20 -0.93
CA VAL A 18 -22.27 8.72 -2.31
C VAL A 18 -22.99 7.39 -2.35
N SER A 19 -22.68 6.45 -1.45
CA SER A 19 -23.45 5.21 -1.33
C SER A 19 -24.95 5.46 -1.13
N ALA A 20 -25.32 6.43 -0.28
CA ALA A 20 -26.72 6.77 -0.05
C ALA A 20 -27.40 7.36 -1.29
N SER A 21 -26.71 8.28 -1.99
CA SER A 21 -27.21 8.84 -3.26
C SER A 21 -27.40 7.76 -4.33
N LEU A 22 -26.43 6.86 -4.51
CA LEU A 22 -26.52 5.76 -5.49
C LEU A 22 -27.73 4.86 -5.23
N LEU A 23 -27.99 4.51 -3.96
CA LEU A 23 -29.15 3.70 -3.59
C LEU A 23 -30.47 4.42 -3.85
N LYS A 24 -30.57 5.72 -3.52
CA LYS A 24 -31.76 6.54 -3.80
C LYS A 24 -32.01 6.64 -5.31
N LYS A 25 -30.96 6.87 -6.11
CA LYS A 25 -31.03 6.93 -7.58
C LYS A 25 -31.43 5.59 -8.22
N ALA A 26 -31.06 4.47 -7.60
CA ALA A 26 -31.51 3.15 -8.01
C ALA A 26 -33.00 2.88 -7.70
N GLY A 27 -33.70 3.82 -7.07
CA GLY A 27 -35.15 3.73 -6.80
C GLY A 27 -35.51 2.95 -5.54
N HIS A 28 -34.57 2.77 -4.61
CA HIS A 28 -34.81 2.11 -3.34
C HIS A 28 -35.37 3.07 -2.28
N GLU A 29 -36.09 2.51 -1.31
CA GLU A 29 -36.48 3.25 -0.12
C GLU A 29 -35.30 3.27 0.87
N VAL A 30 -34.58 4.38 0.91
CA VAL A 30 -33.35 4.49 1.71
C VAL A 30 -33.66 5.13 3.06
N VAL A 31 -33.13 4.54 4.15
CA VAL A 31 -33.11 5.16 5.48
C VAL A 31 -31.66 5.25 5.96
N ALA A 32 -31.19 6.46 6.25
CA ALA A 32 -29.85 6.69 6.73
C ALA A 32 -29.79 6.60 8.27
N VAL A 33 -28.78 5.91 8.78
CA VAL A 33 -28.56 5.72 10.21
C VAL A 33 -27.14 6.08 10.58
N HIS A 34 -26.98 6.98 11.55
CA HIS A 34 -25.70 7.33 12.14
C HIS A 34 -25.49 6.59 13.47
N MET A 35 -24.38 5.88 13.59
CA MET A 35 -24.01 5.13 14.79
C MET A 35 -23.16 5.99 15.72
N ILE A 36 -23.56 6.09 16.98
CA ILE A 36 -22.79 6.71 18.07
C ILE A 36 -22.14 5.57 18.86
N ASN A 37 -20.84 5.35 18.65
CA ASN A 37 -20.10 4.22 19.22
C ASN A 37 -19.00 4.64 20.20
N TRP A 38 -18.80 5.95 20.33
CA TRP A 38 -17.86 6.54 21.25
C TRP A 38 -18.42 7.89 21.70
N ASP A 39 -18.39 8.18 23.00
CA ASP A 39 -18.90 9.43 23.54
C ASP A 39 -17.74 10.27 24.11
N PRO A 40 -17.29 11.32 23.40
CA PRO A 40 -16.26 12.23 23.90
C PRO A 40 -16.64 12.97 25.19
N ARG A 41 -17.93 13.02 25.56
CA ARG A 41 -18.39 13.60 26.84
C ARG A 41 -18.00 12.71 28.02
N GLU A 42 -18.05 11.39 27.84
CA GLU A 42 -17.60 10.44 28.86
C GLU A 42 -16.08 10.54 29.09
N GLU A 43 -15.31 10.96 28.09
CA GLU A 43 -13.89 11.30 28.23
C GLU A 43 -13.63 12.71 28.77
N GLY A 44 -14.66 13.54 28.94
CA GLY A 44 -14.53 14.96 29.29
C GLY A 44 -13.89 15.84 28.19
N THR A 45 -13.75 15.33 26.97
CA THR A 45 -13.10 16.05 25.86
C THR A 45 -14.05 16.89 25.00
N SER A 46 -15.37 16.73 25.19
CA SER A 46 -16.42 17.53 24.54
C SER A 46 -17.54 17.85 25.51
N LYS A 47 -18.16 19.02 25.32
CA LYS A 47 -19.43 19.40 25.98
C LYS A 47 -20.63 19.36 25.04
N CYS A 48 -20.42 19.01 23.77
CA CYS A 48 -21.46 18.99 22.75
C CYS A 48 -22.05 17.57 22.61
N ASP A 49 -23.39 17.48 22.53
CA ASP A 49 -24.13 16.22 22.33
C ASP A 49 -24.03 15.67 20.91
N GLN A 50 -23.65 16.52 19.94
CA GLN A 50 -23.54 16.14 18.53
C GLN A 50 -22.11 16.31 18.04
N SER A 51 -21.55 15.24 17.46
CA SER A 51 -20.27 15.31 16.77
C SER A 51 -20.40 16.11 15.47
N PHE A 52 -19.29 16.72 15.04
CA PHE A 52 -19.22 17.36 13.72
C PHE A 52 -19.65 16.40 12.60
N ASP A 53 -19.22 15.13 12.70
CA ASP A 53 -19.55 14.08 11.75
C ASP A 53 -21.05 13.75 11.69
N SER A 54 -21.73 13.73 12.85
CA SER A 54 -23.19 13.55 12.93
C SER A 54 -23.92 14.71 12.25
N ALA A 55 -23.49 15.95 12.49
CA ALA A 55 -24.09 17.13 11.89
C ALA A 55 -23.92 17.16 10.35
N VAL A 56 -22.73 16.80 9.86
CA VAL A 56 -22.46 16.64 8.42
C VAL A 56 -23.35 15.55 7.83
N ALA A 57 -23.43 14.39 8.47
CA ALA A 57 -24.28 13.28 8.01
C ALA A 57 -25.75 13.69 7.88
N ARG A 58 -26.27 14.45 8.87
CA ARG A 58 -27.65 14.96 8.84
C ARG A 58 -27.88 15.91 7.66
N ARG A 59 -26.97 16.87 7.43
CA ARG A 59 -27.07 17.80 6.28
C ARG A 59 -27.05 17.07 4.94
N VAL A 60 -26.18 16.08 4.78
CA VAL A 60 -26.13 15.23 3.58
C VAL A 60 -27.47 14.52 3.36
N CYS A 61 -28.06 13.95 4.41
CA CYS A 61 -29.34 13.24 4.29
C CYS A 61 -30.50 14.19 3.96
N GLN A 62 -30.49 15.40 4.53
CA GLN A 62 -31.45 16.46 4.18
C GLN A 62 -31.34 16.87 2.71
N HIS A 63 -30.11 17.05 2.21
CA HIS A 63 -29.86 17.38 0.80
C HIS A 63 -30.34 16.28 -0.16
N LEU A 64 -30.20 15.01 0.23
CA LEU A 64 -30.61 13.87 -0.59
C LEU A 64 -32.08 13.45 -0.41
N ASP A 65 -32.84 14.15 0.45
CA ASP A 65 -34.20 13.76 0.85
C ASP A 65 -34.26 12.28 1.33
N ILE A 66 -33.40 11.96 2.31
CA ILE A 66 -33.29 10.64 2.93
C ILE A 66 -33.59 10.77 4.43
N PRO A 67 -34.54 9.99 4.99
CA PRO A 67 -34.78 9.93 6.43
C PRO A 67 -33.51 9.62 7.22
N TYR A 68 -33.24 10.42 8.25
CA TYR A 68 -32.05 10.30 9.09
C TYR A 68 -32.41 9.85 10.50
N LYS A 69 -31.72 8.82 11.01
CA LYS A 69 -31.83 8.32 12.38
C LYS A 69 -30.46 8.21 13.04
N THR A 70 -30.47 8.18 14.37
CA THR A 70 -29.28 7.92 15.19
C THR A 70 -29.51 6.71 16.08
N VAL A 71 -28.49 5.91 16.29
CA VAL A 71 -28.49 4.79 17.24
C VAL A 71 -27.21 4.82 18.07
N ASN A 72 -27.31 4.47 19.35
CA ASN A 72 -26.18 4.44 20.27
C ASN A 72 -25.72 2.99 20.48
N PHE A 73 -24.46 2.71 20.17
CA PHE A 73 -23.78 1.44 20.45
C PHE A 73 -22.47 1.65 21.25
N VAL A 74 -22.39 2.69 22.08
CA VAL A 74 -21.22 2.98 22.93
C VAL A 74 -20.92 1.78 23.84
N ARG A 75 -21.96 1.21 24.46
CA ARG A 75 -21.83 0.06 25.36
C ARG A 75 -21.30 -1.17 24.64
N GLU A 76 -21.84 -1.49 23.48
CA GLU A 76 -21.46 -2.63 22.65
C GLU A 76 -20.03 -2.46 22.15
N TYR A 77 -19.68 -1.27 21.63
CA TYR A 77 -18.33 -0.95 21.18
C TYR A 77 -17.31 -1.09 22.31
N TRP A 78 -17.60 -0.56 23.50
CA TRP A 78 -16.73 -0.69 24.66
C TRP A 78 -16.44 -2.16 25.00
N ASN A 79 -17.48 -2.97 25.11
CA ASN A 79 -17.39 -4.35 25.60
C ASN A 79 -16.83 -5.34 24.57
N GLU A 80 -17.16 -5.17 23.29
CA GLU A 80 -16.86 -6.14 22.22
C GLU A 80 -15.69 -5.71 21.33
N VAL A 81 -15.29 -4.44 21.35
CA VAL A 81 -14.18 -3.92 20.54
C VAL A 81 -13.07 -3.38 21.44
N PHE A 82 -13.38 -2.37 22.24
CA PHE A 82 -12.35 -1.60 22.94
C PHE A 82 -11.67 -2.41 24.04
N ARG A 83 -12.44 -3.08 24.91
CA ARG A 83 -11.89 -3.94 25.96
C ARG A 83 -11.00 -5.05 25.39
N GLN A 84 -11.42 -5.71 24.31
CA GLN A 84 -10.60 -6.74 23.65
C GLN A 84 -9.27 -6.18 23.13
N MET A 85 -9.28 -4.94 22.63
CA MET A 85 -8.06 -4.25 22.24
C MET A 85 -7.15 -4.02 23.46
N ILE A 86 -7.69 -3.47 24.56
CA ILE A 86 -6.94 -3.26 25.80
C ILE A 86 -6.32 -4.58 26.29
N ASP A 87 -7.11 -5.65 26.40
CA ASP A 87 -6.67 -6.96 26.88
C ASP A 87 -5.55 -7.58 26.02
N ASN A 88 -5.53 -7.32 24.71
CA ASN A 88 -4.44 -7.78 23.86
C ASN A 88 -3.17 -6.94 24.07
N TYR A 89 -3.31 -5.62 24.17
CA TYR A 89 -2.17 -4.73 24.33
C TYR A 89 -1.46 -4.91 25.67
N THR A 90 -2.20 -5.23 26.75
CA THR A 90 -1.62 -5.53 28.09
C THR A 90 -0.72 -6.77 28.08
N ILE A 91 -0.94 -7.71 27.17
CA ILE A 91 -0.12 -8.92 27.01
C ILE A 91 0.83 -8.84 25.80
N GLY A 92 1.09 -7.63 25.27
CA GLY A 92 2.04 -7.41 24.19
C GLY A 92 1.56 -7.89 22.81
N ARG A 93 0.25 -8.08 22.61
CA ARG A 93 -0.34 -8.44 21.33
C ARG A 93 -0.94 -7.22 20.65
N THR A 94 -0.63 -7.03 19.38
CA THR A 94 -1.14 -5.89 18.60
C THR A 94 -2.29 -6.33 17.72
N VAL A 95 -3.50 -5.86 18.03
CA VAL A 95 -4.72 -6.14 17.25
C VAL A 95 -5.18 -4.92 16.44
N VAL A 96 -5.97 -5.18 15.39
CA VAL A 96 -6.65 -4.16 14.58
C VAL A 96 -8.10 -4.06 15.05
N PRO A 97 -8.48 -3.07 15.88
CA PRO A 97 -9.83 -2.98 16.46
C PRO A 97 -10.92 -2.81 15.40
N ASP A 98 -10.62 -2.23 14.25
CA ASP A 98 -11.56 -2.01 13.16
C ASP A 98 -12.17 -3.32 12.61
N ILE A 99 -11.45 -4.44 12.73
CA ILE A 99 -11.96 -5.76 12.33
C ILE A 99 -13.11 -6.20 13.25
N ALA A 100 -12.89 -6.13 14.57
CA ALA A 100 -13.90 -6.42 15.58
C ALA A 100 -15.08 -5.43 15.47
N CYS A 101 -14.79 -4.15 15.24
CA CYS A 101 -15.81 -3.14 15.02
C CYS A 101 -16.71 -3.44 13.82
N ASN A 102 -16.15 -3.89 12.70
CA ASN A 102 -16.97 -4.33 11.57
C ASN A 102 -17.81 -5.54 11.98
N ARG A 103 -17.19 -6.62 12.47
CA ARG A 103 -17.90 -7.85 12.81
C ARG A 103 -19.05 -7.65 13.81
N PHE A 104 -18.80 -6.97 14.92
CA PHE A 104 -19.73 -6.87 16.04
C PHE A 104 -20.60 -5.63 15.99
N ILE A 105 -20.08 -4.48 15.55
CA ILE A 105 -20.87 -3.25 15.56
C ILE A 105 -21.57 -3.05 14.23
N LYS A 106 -20.83 -2.96 13.13
CA LYS A 106 -21.41 -2.58 11.83
C LYS A 106 -22.21 -3.69 11.16
N PHE A 107 -21.84 -4.95 11.34
CA PHE A 107 -22.45 -6.08 10.64
C PHE A 107 -23.23 -7.03 11.56
N GLN A 108 -23.20 -6.80 12.88
CA GLN A 108 -24.07 -7.49 13.85
C GLN A 108 -25.08 -6.52 14.46
N HIS A 109 -24.70 -5.70 15.45
CA HIS A 109 -25.64 -4.82 16.16
C HIS A 109 -26.36 -3.84 15.24
N PHE A 110 -25.64 -3.21 14.32
CA PHE A 110 -26.25 -2.30 13.34
C PHE A 110 -27.18 -3.02 12.37
N HIS A 111 -26.80 -4.20 11.88
CA HIS A 111 -27.65 -5.02 11.02
C HIS A 111 -28.93 -5.43 11.75
N ASP A 112 -28.80 -5.93 12.98
CA ASP A 112 -29.91 -6.34 13.83
C ASP A 112 -30.89 -5.19 14.07
N TYR A 113 -30.38 -4.00 14.39
CA TYR A 113 -31.20 -2.79 14.54
C TYR A 113 -31.93 -2.44 13.24
N CYS A 114 -31.24 -2.44 12.10
CA CYS A 114 -31.85 -2.09 10.82
C CYS A 114 -32.95 -3.07 10.42
N ILE A 115 -32.74 -4.36 10.62
CA ILE A 115 -33.70 -5.41 10.25
C ILE A 115 -34.90 -5.39 11.20
N LYS A 116 -34.67 -5.32 12.52
CA LYS A 116 -35.74 -5.48 13.52
C LYS A 116 -36.52 -4.20 13.80
N ASN A 117 -35.87 -3.03 13.69
CA ASN A 117 -36.49 -1.75 14.08
C ASN A 117 -36.82 -0.86 12.89
N LEU A 118 -36.21 -1.10 11.73
CA LEU A 118 -36.46 -0.33 10.51
C LEU A 118 -37.04 -1.17 9.39
N ASP A 119 -37.32 -2.46 9.60
CA ASP A 119 -37.82 -3.40 8.58
C ASP A 119 -37.00 -3.39 7.29
N ALA A 120 -35.68 -3.20 7.42
CA ALA A 120 -34.78 -3.13 6.26
C ALA A 120 -34.63 -4.51 5.60
N ASP A 121 -34.84 -4.56 4.28
CA ASP A 121 -34.55 -5.76 3.48
C ASP A 121 -33.04 -6.03 3.45
N LEU A 122 -32.24 -4.96 3.28
CA LEU A 122 -30.79 -4.96 3.13
C LEU A 122 -30.14 -3.81 3.91
N VAL A 123 -28.87 -3.98 4.26
CA VAL A 123 -28.08 -3.00 5.01
C VAL A 123 -26.84 -2.61 4.23
N ALA A 124 -26.68 -1.32 3.96
CA ALA A 124 -25.60 -0.79 3.15
C ALA A 124 -24.55 -0.04 3.97
N THR A 125 -23.32 -0.04 3.46
CA THR A 125 -22.23 0.76 4.01
C THR A 125 -21.38 1.39 2.90
N GLY A 126 -20.57 2.38 3.24
CA GLY A 126 -19.59 2.99 2.35
C GLY A 126 -18.26 2.24 2.28
N HIS A 127 -18.25 0.91 2.35
CA HIS A 127 -16.99 0.14 2.27
C HIS A 127 -16.58 -0.15 0.82
N TYR A 128 -15.28 -0.09 0.55
CA TYR A 128 -14.66 -0.44 -0.74
C TYR A 128 -14.44 -1.96 -0.85
N VAL A 129 -15.55 -2.70 -0.92
CA VAL A 129 -15.61 -4.15 -1.15
C VAL A 129 -16.86 -4.47 -1.97
N SER A 130 -16.98 -5.67 -2.52
CA SER A 130 -18.22 -6.13 -3.17
C SER A 130 -18.61 -7.51 -2.68
N THR A 131 -19.82 -7.96 -3.00
CA THR A 131 -20.26 -9.34 -2.79
C THR A 131 -20.54 -10.02 -4.11
N SER A 132 -20.31 -11.34 -4.20
CA SER A 132 -20.64 -12.11 -5.42
C SER A 132 -22.13 -12.14 -5.75
N ILE A 133 -23.00 -11.82 -4.80
CA ILE A 133 -24.47 -11.92 -4.91
C ILE A 133 -25.19 -10.56 -5.01
N GLU A 134 -24.45 -9.47 -5.23
CA GLU A 134 -25.01 -8.11 -5.19
C GLU A 134 -26.18 -7.96 -6.19
N SER A 135 -26.03 -8.47 -7.41
CA SER A 135 -27.05 -8.42 -8.45
C SER A 135 -28.32 -9.19 -8.06
N GLU A 136 -28.17 -10.35 -7.43
CA GLU A 136 -29.26 -11.17 -6.93
C GLU A 136 -30.02 -10.49 -5.79
N LEU A 137 -29.30 -9.85 -4.87
CA LEU A 137 -29.91 -9.07 -3.79
C LEU A 137 -30.72 -7.90 -4.35
N MET A 138 -30.16 -7.16 -5.31
CA MET A 138 -30.84 -6.04 -5.96
C MET A 138 -32.05 -6.48 -6.80
N ALA A 139 -32.03 -7.72 -7.34
CA ALA A 139 -33.18 -8.34 -7.99
C ALA A 139 -34.27 -8.82 -7.00
N GLY A 140 -34.04 -8.71 -5.69
CA GLY A 140 -34.98 -9.10 -4.64
C GLY A 140 -34.99 -10.60 -4.34
N LYS A 141 -33.95 -11.35 -4.72
CA LYS A 141 -33.84 -12.76 -4.32
C LYS A 141 -33.67 -12.86 -2.81
N ASN A 142 -34.26 -13.89 -2.20
CA ASN A 142 -34.16 -14.11 -0.77
C ASN A 142 -32.69 -14.41 -0.36
N PRO A 143 -32.08 -13.57 0.52
CA PRO A 143 -30.72 -13.77 1.02
C PRO A 143 -30.44 -15.16 1.58
N SER A 144 -31.42 -15.82 2.20
CA SER A 144 -31.24 -17.12 2.87
C SER A 144 -30.75 -18.21 1.92
N ASN A 145 -31.12 -18.13 0.64
CA ASN A 145 -30.89 -19.17 -0.36
C ASN A 145 -29.60 -18.96 -1.17
N LEU A 146 -28.83 -17.92 -0.86
CA LEU A 146 -27.62 -17.55 -1.59
C LEU A 146 -26.38 -17.90 -0.77
N ASN A 147 -25.24 -18.10 -1.42
CA ASN A 147 -23.93 -18.15 -0.77
C ASN A 147 -23.12 -16.94 -1.23
N ALA A 148 -22.61 -16.15 -0.28
CA ALA A 148 -21.98 -14.88 -0.58
C ALA A 148 -20.46 -14.97 -0.41
N ASP A 149 -19.71 -14.55 -1.42
CA ASP A 149 -18.27 -14.34 -1.31
C ASP A 149 -17.99 -12.86 -1.10
N LEU A 150 -17.06 -12.55 -0.18
CA LEU A 150 -16.55 -11.19 -0.02
C LEU A 150 -15.46 -10.95 -1.06
N LEU A 151 -15.66 -9.95 -1.92
CA LEU A 151 -14.73 -9.59 -2.98
C LEU A 151 -13.95 -8.33 -2.58
N ALA A 152 -12.64 -8.37 -2.78
CA ALA A 152 -11.77 -7.20 -2.66
C ALA A 152 -12.24 -6.07 -3.58
N GLY A 153 -12.17 -4.83 -3.10
CA GLY A 153 -12.55 -3.64 -3.87
C GLY A 153 -11.78 -3.53 -5.19
N ILE A 154 -12.37 -2.91 -6.22
CA ILE A 154 -11.68 -2.74 -7.50
C ILE A 154 -10.50 -1.76 -7.41
N ASP A 155 -10.56 -0.83 -6.45
CA ASP A 155 -9.50 0.13 -6.14
C ASP A 155 -8.53 -0.53 -5.15
N PRO A 156 -7.31 -0.94 -5.57
CA PRO A 156 -6.40 -1.67 -4.70
C PRO A 156 -5.90 -0.81 -3.52
N ILE A 157 -5.85 0.51 -3.70
CA ILE A 157 -5.41 1.46 -2.66
C ILE A 157 -6.49 1.58 -1.60
N LYS A 158 -7.77 1.55 -2.00
CA LYS A 158 -8.90 1.69 -1.09
C LYS A 158 -9.51 0.38 -0.59
N ASP A 159 -9.29 -0.76 -1.23
CA ASP A 159 -9.82 -2.08 -0.84
C ASP A 159 -9.86 -2.29 0.68
N GLN A 160 -11.07 -2.54 1.21
CA GLN A 160 -11.32 -2.71 2.64
C GLN A 160 -11.60 -4.15 3.05
N SER A 161 -11.42 -5.14 2.15
CA SER A 161 -11.67 -6.56 2.45
C SER A 161 -10.88 -7.06 3.66
N PHE A 162 -9.66 -6.53 3.88
CA PHE A 162 -8.84 -6.82 5.05
C PHE A 162 -9.59 -6.58 6.38
N PHE A 163 -10.41 -5.53 6.45
CA PHE A 163 -11.13 -5.19 7.68
C PHE A 163 -12.45 -5.94 7.86
N LEU A 164 -12.92 -6.63 6.81
CA LEU A 164 -14.17 -7.39 6.77
C LEU A 164 -13.90 -8.91 6.73
N CYS A 165 -12.65 -9.34 6.96
CA CYS A 165 -12.21 -10.73 6.79
C CYS A 165 -12.83 -11.72 7.79
N THR A 166 -13.50 -11.25 8.84
CA THR A 166 -14.14 -12.09 9.86
C THR A 166 -15.66 -12.05 9.77
N LEU A 167 -16.23 -11.49 8.70
CA LEU A 167 -17.68 -11.48 8.51
C LEU A 167 -18.22 -12.89 8.29
N LYS A 168 -19.42 -13.13 8.79
CA LYS A 168 -20.15 -14.40 8.63
C LYS A 168 -21.06 -14.35 7.41
N GLN A 169 -21.43 -15.54 6.91
CA GLN A 169 -22.38 -15.68 5.81
C GLN A 169 -23.68 -14.92 6.05
N GLU A 170 -24.28 -15.08 7.22
CA GLU A 170 -25.54 -14.40 7.58
C GLU A 170 -25.43 -12.87 7.54
N GLN A 171 -24.27 -12.33 7.91
CA GLN A 171 -23.99 -10.90 7.89
C GLN A 171 -23.79 -10.41 6.45
N LEU A 172 -23.02 -11.16 5.65
CA LEU A 172 -22.69 -10.81 4.28
C LEU A 172 -23.89 -10.91 3.33
N LYS A 173 -24.78 -11.90 3.54
CA LYS A 173 -25.98 -12.13 2.73
C LYS A 173 -26.95 -10.96 2.70
N ARG A 174 -26.90 -10.07 3.70
CA ARG A 174 -27.75 -8.87 3.79
C ARG A 174 -26.98 -7.57 3.59
N ALA A 175 -25.68 -7.63 3.32
CA ALA A 175 -24.82 -6.47 3.16
C ALA A 175 -24.84 -5.94 1.72
N LEU A 176 -24.87 -4.62 1.56
CA LEU A 176 -24.70 -3.92 0.29
C LEU A 176 -23.51 -2.95 0.34
N PHE A 177 -22.79 -2.87 -0.77
CA PHE A 177 -21.59 -2.03 -0.91
C PHE A 177 -21.61 -1.21 -2.21
N PRO A 178 -22.42 -0.14 -2.27
CA PRO A 178 -22.69 0.56 -3.53
C PRO A 178 -21.45 1.12 -4.25
N ILE A 179 -20.39 1.42 -3.50
CA ILE A 179 -19.14 1.99 -4.03
C ILE A 179 -18.01 0.97 -4.23
N GLY A 180 -18.25 -0.32 -3.95
CA GLY A 180 -17.22 -1.37 -4.05
C GLY A 180 -16.59 -1.53 -5.43
N LYS A 181 -17.35 -1.14 -6.46
CA LYS A 181 -17.00 -1.19 -7.88
C LYS A 181 -16.57 0.18 -8.42
N LEU A 182 -16.22 1.13 -7.55
CA LEU A 182 -15.76 2.46 -7.92
C LEU A 182 -14.35 2.72 -7.40
N PHE A 183 -13.58 3.49 -8.17
CA PHE A 183 -12.37 4.14 -7.68
C PHE A 183 -12.70 5.32 -6.79
N LYS A 184 -11.82 5.64 -5.85
CA LYS A 184 -12.02 6.79 -4.96
C LYS A 184 -12.24 8.11 -5.71
N THR A 185 -11.55 8.29 -6.84
CA THR A 185 -11.69 9.48 -7.68
C THR A 185 -13.12 9.62 -8.23
N GLN A 186 -13.72 8.52 -8.67
CA GLN A 186 -15.09 8.49 -9.15
C GLN A 186 -16.09 8.80 -8.02
N VAL A 187 -15.83 8.33 -6.81
CA VAL A 187 -16.64 8.69 -5.63
C VAL A 187 -16.61 10.20 -5.37
N TYR A 188 -15.45 10.86 -5.47
CA TYR A 188 -15.38 12.31 -5.35
C TYR A 188 -16.08 13.06 -6.49
N GLU A 189 -16.00 12.56 -7.72
CA GLU A 189 -16.70 13.13 -8.88
C GLU A 189 -18.22 13.05 -8.70
N ILE A 190 -18.73 11.88 -8.33
CA ILE A 190 -20.15 11.68 -8.04
C ILE A 190 -20.59 12.63 -6.92
N ALA A 191 -19.85 12.70 -5.80
CA ALA A 191 -20.19 13.62 -4.72
C ALA A 191 -20.33 15.08 -5.19
N LYS A 192 -19.46 15.54 -6.08
CA LYS A 192 -19.56 16.89 -6.66
C LYS A 192 -20.78 17.04 -7.57
N GLN A 193 -21.07 16.04 -8.40
CA GLN A 193 -22.26 16.02 -9.27
C GLN A 193 -23.58 16.01 -8.47
N GLU A 194 -23.60 15.35 -7.33
CA GLU A 194 -24.74 15.36 -6.40
C GLU A 194 -24.88 16.68 -5.62
N GLY A 195 -23.96 17.64 -5.77
CA GLY A 195 -23.93 18.87 -4.97
C GLY A 195 -23.44 18.68 -3.53
N LEU A 196 -22.84 17.53 -3.20
CA LEU A 196 -22.32 17.19 -1.87
C LEU A 196 -20.91 17.76 -1.63
N ILE A 197 -20.73 19.06 -1.92
CA ILE A 197 -19.42 19.74 -1.93
C ILE A 197 -18.74 19.70 -0.55
N GLU A 198 -19.51 19.79 0.53
CA GLU A 198 -18.98 19.75 1.90
C GLU A 198 -18.19 18.46 2.17
N VAL A 199 -18.77 17.29 1.85
CA VAL A 199 -18.10 16.00 2.07
C VAL A 199 -17.07 15.70 0.98
N ALA A 200 -17.25 16.21 -0.24
CA ALA A 200 -16.27 16.04 -1.32
C ALA A 200 -14.92 16.72 -0.99
N ASN A 201 -14.95 17.86 -0.30
CA ASN A 201 -13.74 18.60 0.08
C ASN A 201 -13.20 18.20 1.46
N LYS A 202 -13.94 17.40 2.22
CA LYS A 202 -13.55 16.96 3.56
C LYS A 202 -12.43 15.91 3.47
N LYS A 203 -11.41 16.07 4.32
CA LYS A 203 -10.35 15.08 4.49
C LYS A 203 -10.93 13.77 5.05
N GLU A 204 -10.38 12.64 4.61
CA GLU A 204 -10.77 11.34 5.15
C GLU A 204 -10.48 11.25 6.65
N SER A 205 -11.40 10.61 7.37
CA SER A 205 -11.21 10.28 8.77
C SER A 205 -10.14 9.20 8.89
N MET A 206 -9.11 9.46 9.70
CA MET A 206 -8.01 8.53 9.98
C MET A 206 -8.03 8.18 11.47
N GLY A 207 -7.43 7.04 11.83
CA GLY A 207 -7.34 6.57 13.22
C GLY A 207 -8.28 5.40 13.51
N ILE A 208 -8.43 5.08 14.79
CA ILE A 208 -9.30 3.98 15.25
C ILE A 208 -10.76 4.34 14.92
N CYS A 209 -11.54 3.40 14.40
CA CYS A 209 -12.93 3.64 14.06
C CYS A 209 -13.70 4.19 15.28
N PHE A 210 -14.45 5.28 15.08
CA PHE A 210 -15.26 6.01 16.08
C PHE A 210 -14.50 6.79 17.17
N VAL A 211 -13.28 6.38 17.53
CA VAL A 211 -12.42 7.14 18.45
C VAL A 211 -11.69 8.29 17.73
N GLY A 212 -11.40 8.11 16.42
CA GLY A 212 -10.77 9.11 15.57
C GLY A 212 -9.25 9.18 15.69
N LYS A 213 -8.66 10.25 15.14
CA LYS A 213 -7.21 10.47 15.14
C LYS A 213 -6.78 11.05 16.48
N ARG A 214 -6.07 10.26 17.28
CA ARG A 214 -5.36 10.77 18.48
C ARG A 214 -3.98 11.28 18.07
N LYS A 215 -3.61 12.50 18.52
CA LYS A 215 -2.28 13.09 18.25
C LYS A 215 -1.15 12.19 18.78
N ASN A 216 -1.38 11.55 19.93
CA ASN A 216 -0.49 10.55 20.50
C ASN A 216 -1.31 9.33 20.93
N PHE A 217 -1.20 8.24 20.16
CA PHE A 217 -1.87 6.98 20.46
C PHE A 217 -1.38 6.39 21.80
N THR A 218 -0.09 6.54 22.11
CA THR A 218 0.50 6.09 23.38
C THR A 218 -0.20 6.72 24.58
N THR A 219 -0.32 8.04 24.60
CA THR A 219 -1.00 8.77 25.69
C THR A 219 -2.48 8.42 25.82
N PHE A 220 -3.14 8.07 24.72
CA PHE A 220 -4.52 7.59 24.76
C PHE A 220 -4.60 6.23 25.46
N MET A 221 -3.70 5.29 25.14
CA MET A 221 -3.67 3.97 25.77
C MET A 221 -3.35 4.06 27.28
N ASP A 222 -2.53 5.01 27.69
CA ASP A 222 -2.16 5.22 29.11
C ASP A 222 -3.33 5.67 29.99
N GLN A 223 -4.46 6.09 29.40
CA GLN A 223 -5.70 6.38 30.15
C GLN A 223 -6.43 5.11 30.59
N TYR A 224 -6.12 3.96 29.97
CA TYR A 224 -6.84 2.70 30.17
C TYR A 224 -5.95 1.54 30.60
N ILE A 225 -4.63 1.64 30.38
CA ILE A 225 -3.64 0.64 30.78
C ILE A 225 -2.72 1.27 31.80
N GLU A 226 -2.65 0.67 32.99
CA GLU A 226 -1.72 1.09 34.03
C GLU A 226 -0.27 0.94 33.54
N PRO A 227 0.57 2.00 33.63
CA PRO A 227 1.97 1.92 33.25
C PRO A 227 2.72 0.88 34.08
N ARG A 228 3.34 -0.08 33.40
CA ARG A 228 4.26 -1.05 34.02
C ARG A 228 5.65 -0.78 33.47
N PRO A 229 6.60 -0.28 34.29
CA PRO A 229 7.96 -0.04 33.85
C PRO A 229 8.69 -1.33 33.45
N GLY A 230 9.56 -1.23 32.46
CA GLY A 230 10.28 -2.37 31.90
C GLY A 230 11.56 -1.98 31.17
N LEU A 231 12.32 -2.97 30.73
CA LEU A 231 13.62 -2.76 30.09
C LEU A 231 13.55 -3.03 28.59
N ILE A 232 14.24 -2.19 27.82
CA ILE A 232 14.55 -2.43 26.41
C ILE A 232 15.94 -3.05 26.34
N LYS A 233 16.05 -4.26 25.78
CA LYS A 233 17.32 -5.00 25.67
C LYS A 233 17.61 -5.37 24.23
N THR A 234 18.88 -5.35 23.83
CA THR A 234 19.29 -5.93 22.55
C THR A 234 19.20 -7.46 22.61
N ILE A 235 19.23 -8.13 21.45
CA ILE A 235 19.32 -9.60 21.37
C ILE A 235 20.53 -10.15 22.15
N ALA A 236 21.62 -9.38 22.25
CA ALA A 236 22.81 -9.75 23.01
C ALA A 236 22.69 -9.48 24.53
N GLY A 237 21.53 -9.03 25.01
CA GLY A 237 21.25 -8.78 26.42
C GLY A 237 21.68 -7.39 26.93
N LYS A 238 22.28 -6.53 26.08
CA LYS A 238 22.64 -5.16 26.47
C LYS A 238 21.38 -4.34 26.73
N ILE A 239 21.31 -3.68 27.89
CA ILE A 239 20.24 -2.73 28.21
C ILE A 239 20.44 -1.46 27.37
N VAL A 240 19.40 -1.05 26.66
CA VAL A 240 19.38 0.14 25.80
C VAL A 240 18.70 1.32 26.50
N ALA A 241 17.54 1.06 27.12
CA ALA A 241 16.71 2.07 27.78
C ALA A 241 15.66 1.41 28.68
N GLU A 242 14.92 2.24 29.42
CA GLU A 242 13.70 1.86 30.14
C GLU A 242 12.46 2.32 29.38
N HIS A 243 11.31 1.70 29.64
CA HIS A 243 10.02 2.11 29.10
C HIS A 243 8.92 2.02 30.16
N THR A 244 7.77 2.66 29.91
CA THR A 244 6.63 2.71 30.84
C THR A 244 5.56 1.65 30.58
N GLY A 245 5.66 0.88 29.49
CA GLY A 245 4.81 -0.29 29.28
C GLY A 245 4.97 -0.93 27.90
N ILE A 246 4.81 -2.24 27.82
CA ILE A 246 4.93 -2.99 26.54
C ILE A 246 3.82 -2.64 25.54
N HIS A 247 2.67 -2.13 26.00
CA HIS A 247 1.55 -1.70 25.15
C HIS A 247 1.91 -0.54 24.22
N HIS A 248 3.08 0.08 24.42
CA HIS A 248 3.61 1.13 23.55
C HIS A 248 4.35 0.58 22.33
N PHE A 249 4.55 -0.73 22.24
CA PHE A 249 5.41 -1.37 21.27
C PHE A 249 4.68 -2.43 20.44
N THR A 250 5.18 -2.64 19.23
CA THR A 250 4.74 -3.68 18.30
C THR A 250 5.98 -4.18 17.56
N ILE A 251 6.00 -5.46 17.19
CA ILE A 251 7.09 -6.03 16.38
C ILE A 251 7.32 -5.19 15.12
N GLY A 252 8.59 -4.93 14.80
CA GLY A 252 9.01 -4.13 13.65
C GLY A 252 8.91 -2.61 13.83
N LYS A 253 8.39 -2.11 14.97
CA LYS A 253 8.39 -0.69 15.31
C LYS A 253 9.83 -0.22 15.55
N ARG A 254 10.22 0.89 14.91
CA ARG A 254 11.48 1.58 15.20
C ARG A 254 11.36 2.28 16.56
N VAL A 255 12.36 2.12 17.41
CA VAL A 255 12.47 2.83 18.68
C VAL A 255 13.63 3.82 18.62
N LEU A 256 13.39 5.04 19.10
CA LEU A 256 14.32 6.15 18.98
C LEU A 256 15.15 6.27 20.25
N TYR A 257 16.18 5.45 20.36
CA TYR A 257 17.17 5.51 21.45
C TYR A 257 18.58 5.68 20.87
N GLN A 258 19.46 6.32 21.63
CA GLN A 258 20.85 6.51 21.24
C GLN A 258 21.63 5.19 21.34
N GLY A 259 22.72 5.09 20.57
CA GLY A 259 23.64 3.94 20.64
C GLY A 259 23.66 3.04 19.40
N ASP A 260 22.87 3.34 18.37
CA ASP A 260 22.89 2.63 17.09
C ASP A 260 22.62 3.57 15.90
N HIS A 261 23.51 3.55 14.91
CA HIS A 261 23.42 4.38 13.71
C HIS A 261 22.32 3.88 12.75
N LEU A 262 22.01 2.58 12.74
CA LEU A 262 20.92 2.00 11.96
C LEU A 262 19.57 2.13 12.69
N GLY A 263 19.61 2.41 13.99
CA GLY A 263 18.46 2.48 14.87
C GLY A 263 17.95 1.11 15.31
N TYR A 264 17.22 1.10 16.41
CA TYR A 264 16.69 -0.12 17.01
C TYR A 264 15.27 -0.43 16.54
N PHE A 265 14.97 -1.72 16.34
CA PHE A 265 13.65 -2.21 15.96
C PHE A 265 13.20 -3.34 16.89
N VAL A 266 11.93 -3.31 17.31
CA VAL A 266 11.35 -4.32 18.20
C VAL A 266 11.28 -5.68 17.50
N VAL A 267 11.82 -6.72 18.10
CA VAL A 267 11.77 -8.10 17.60
C VAL A 267 10.92 -9.02 18.45
N GLU A 268 10.71 -8.69 19.72
CA GLU A 268 9.94 -9.53 20.66
C GLU A 268 9.45 -8.68 21.84
N LEU A 269 8.29 -9.05 22.38
CA LEU A 269 7.68 -8.45 23.56
C LEU A 269 7.43 -9.58 24.57
N ASP A 270 8.04 -9.49 25.74
CA ASP A 270 7.82 -10.47 26.83
C ASP A 270 6.93 -9.86 27.92
N PRO A 271 5.63 -10.24 27.98
CA PRO A 271 4.72 -9.72 29.00
C PRO A 271 5.00 -10.22 30.42
N LYS A 272 5.74 -11.34 30.59
CA LYS A 272 6.05 -11.87 31.93
C LYS A 272 7.06 -10.98 32.62
N THR A 273 8.16 -10.71 31.95
CA THR A 273 9.24 -9.84 32.46
C THR A 273 9.03 -8.36 32.11
N ASN A 274 8.03 -8.06 31.29
CA ASN A 274 7.77 -6.72 30.75
C ASN A 274 8.99 -6.16 30.01
N THR A 275 9.67 -7.01 29.23
CA THR A 275 10.88 -6.67 28.47
C THR A 275 10.55 -6.48 26.99
N VAL A 276 11.15 -5.47 26.37
CA VAL A 276 11.12 -5.26 24.92
C VAL A 276 12.49 -5.65 24.34
N LEU A 277 12.54 -6.66 23.46
CA LEU A 277 13.77 -7.00 22.76
C LEU A 277 13.87 -6.24 21.44
N VAL A 278 15.06 -5.73 21.14
CA VAL A 278 15.36 -4.97 19.93
C VAL A 278 16.57 -5.50 19.16
N CYS A 279 16.57 -5.27 17.85
CA CYS A 279 17.71 -5.51 16.96
C CYS A 279 18.19 -4.21 16.30
N SER A 280 19.43 -4.23 15.83
CA SER A 280 20.02 -3.16 15.00
C SER A 280 19.51 -3.25 13.56
N GLY A 281 19.03 -2.13 13.02
CA GLY A 281 18.62 -2.00 11.64
C GLY A 281 17.30 -2.68 11.27
N SER A 282 16.71 -2.23 10.15
CA SER A 282 15.40 -2.67 9.66
C SER A 282 15.40 -4.06 9.01
N HIS A 283 16.57 -4.59 8.66
CA HIS A 283 16.77 -5.81 7.88
C HIS A 283 17.32 -6.99 8.69
N HIS A 284 17.38 -6.86 10.02
CA HIS A 284 17.86 -7.94 10.88
C HIS A 284 17.02 -9.22 10.68
N PRO A 285 17.62 -10.42 10.52
CA PRO A 285 16.89 -11.66 10.22
C PRO A 285 15.75 -11.98 11.19
N ARG A 286 15.91 -11.64 12.48
CA ARG A 286 14.87 -11.84 13.52
C ARG A 286 13.58 -11.03 13.29
N LEU A 287 13.59 -10.04 12.38
CA LEU A 287 12.38 -9.32 11.99
C LEU A 287 11.57 -10.06 10.91
N PHE A 288 12.09 -11.14 10.32
CA PHE A 288 11.46 -11.83 9.20
C PHE A 288 11.04 -13.24 9.59
N ALA A 289 9.88 -13.67 9.08
CA ALA A 289 9.35 -15.00 9.27
C ALA A 289 8.94 -15.60 7.92
N GLN A 290 9.38 -16.82 7.64
CA GLN A 290 8.87 -17.64 6.53
C GLN A 290 7.78 -18.61 6.97
N GLU A 291 7.70 -18.88 8.28
CA GLU A 291 6.70 -19.75 8.88
C GLU A 291 6.15 -19.12 10.16
N PHE A 292 4.84 -19.14 10.33
CA PHE A 292 4.20 -18.68 11.57
C PHE A 292 2.87 -19.39 11.80
N VAL A 293 2.51 -19.51 13.07
CA VAL A 293 1.28 -20.15 13.51
C VAL A 293 0.18 -19.11 13.62
N ILE A 294 -1.03 -19.52 13.21
CA ILE A 294 -2.25 -18.74 13.36
C ILE A 294 -3.25 -19.48 14.26
N ARG A 295 -4.17 -18.73 14.86
CA ARG A 295 -5.39 -19.29 15.48
C ARG A 295 -6.27 -19.96 14.43
N THR A 296 -7.28 -20.67 14.90
CA THR A 296 -8.39 -21.15 14.07
C THR A 296 -8.93 -20.03 13.18
N PRO A 297 -8.86 -20.16 11.84
CA PRO A 297 -9.35 -19.15 10.92
C PRO A 297 -10.86 -19.04 10.92
N GLU A 298 -11.32 -17.81 10.75
CA GLU A 298 -12.71 -17.47 10.49
C GLU A 298 -12.91 -17.42 8.98
N TRP A 299 -13.35 -18.53 8.39
CA TRP A 299 -13.66 -18.60 6.96
C TRP A 299 -15.05 -18.01 6.66
N ILE A 300 -15.14 -17.22 5.59
CA ILE A 300 -16.39 -16.56 5.17
C ILE A 300 -17.30 -17.54 4.44
N SER A 301 -16.78 -18.19 3.40
CA SER A 301 -17.54 -19.06 2.49
C SER A 301 -16.79 -20.37 2.30
N ILE A 302 -15.67 -20.33 1.57
CA ILE A 302 -14.87 -21.51 1.25
C ILE A 302 -13.75 -21.68 2.28
N ASN A 303 -13.59 -22.90 2.81
CA ASN A 303 -12.42 -23.29 3.60
C ASN A 303 -11.31 -23.81 2.66
N PRO A 304 -10.20 -23.07 2.46
CA PRO A 304 -9.14 -23.48 1.56
C PRO A 304 -8.40 -24.75 2.02
N LEU A 305 -8.41 -25.07 3.32
CA LEU A 305 -7.76 -26.29 3.84
C LEU A 305 -8.41 -27.57 3.29
N LYS A 306 -9.67 -27.50 2.85
CA LYS A 306 -10.39 -28.65 2.27
C LYS A 306 -10.32 -28.71 0.75
N ASN A 307 -9.95 -27.60 0.09
CA ASN A 307 -10.25 -27.38 -1.33
C ASN A 307 -9.01 -27.16 -2.23
N HIS A 308 -7.79 -27.41 -1.73
CA HIS A 308 -6.52 -27.31 -2.49
C HIS A 308 -6.38 -26.02 -3.34
N LEU A 309 -6.82 -24.88 -2.81
CA LEU A 309 -6.79 -23.60 -3.52
C LEU A 309 -5.38 -22.98 -3.55
N ASP A 310 -5.08 -22.18 -4.59
CA ASP A 310 -3.93 -21.26 -4.56
C ASP A 310 -4.25 -20.11 -3.59
N VAL A 311 -3.72 -20.20 -2.38
CA VAL A 311 -3.99 -19.24 -1.30
C VAL A 311 -2.91 -18.16 -1.27
N ARG A 312 -3.36 -16.92 -1.24
CA ARG A 312 -2.51 -15.75 -0.99
C ARG A 312 -2.91 -15.12 0.35
N PHE A 313 -2.00 -14.40 0.99
CA PHE A 313 -2.30 -13.72 2.24
C PHE A 313 -1.63 -12.35 2.34
N ARG A 314 -2.12 -11.55 3.29
CA ARG A 314 -1.44 -10.36 3.80
C ARG A 314 -1.69 -10.21 5.29
N ILE A 315 -0.74 -9.61 6.00
CA ILE A 315 -0.80 -9.38 7.45
C ILE A 315 -1.09 -7.92 7.82
N GLN A 316 -0.99 -7.02 6.85
CA GLN A 316 -1.35 -5.61 6.98
C GLN A 316 -2.09 -5.20 5.71
N ARG A 317 -3.06 -4.29 5.85
CA ARG A 317 -3.85 -3.76 4.74
C ARG A 317 -2.97 -3.28 3.57
N THR A 318 -1.89 -2.58 3.88
CA THR A 318 -0.98 -1.96 2.89
C THR A 318 0.04 -2.92 2.31
N HIS A 319 0.17 -4.13 2.86
CA HIS A 319 1.08 -5.13 2.31
C HIS A 319 0.48 -5.76 1.03
N PRO A 320 1.32 -6.09 0.04
CA PRO A 320 0.88 -6.87 -1.09
C PRO A 320 0.40 -8.25 -0.63
N VAL A 321 -0.53 -8.84 -1.39
CA VAL A 321 -0.91 -10.24 -1.18
C VAL A 321 0.19 -11.15 -1.74
N ILE A 322 0.66 -12.10 -0.95
CA ILE A 322 1.73 -13.02 -1.32
C ILE A 322 1.26 -14.46 -1.22
N LYS A 323 1.81 -15.35 -2.04
CA LYS A 323 1.48 -16.78 -2.00
C LYS A 323 1.89 -17.42 -0.67
N CYS A 324 1.05 -18.31 -0.18
CA CYS A 324 1.35 -19.16 0.98
C CYS A 324 0.82 -20.57 0.82
N ARG A 325 1.39 -21.47 1.61
CA ARG A 325 0.83 -22.79 1.89
C ARG A 325 0.32 -22.81 3.32
N LEU A 326 -0.86 -23.38 3.51
CA LEU A 326 -1.41 -23.68 4.83
C LEU A 326 -1.15 -25.15 5.14
N GLU A 327 -0.62 -25.43 6.32
CA GLU A 327 -0.39 -26.80 6.81
C GLU A 327 -1.04 -26.97 8.18
N THR A 328 -1.79 -28.06 8.32
CA THR A 328 -2.40 -28.47 9.58
C THR A 328 -1.53 -29.53 10.24
N SER A 329 -1.27 -29.37 11.53
CA SER A 329 -0.55 -30.34 12.37
C SER A 329 -1.26 -30.50 13.71
N LEU A 330 -1.03 -31.62 14.40
CA LEU A 330 -1.45 -31.79 15.79
C LEU A 330 -0.27 -31.51 16.71
N LYS A 331 -0.45 -30.58 17.66
CA LYS A 331 0.51 -30.31 18.73
C LYS A 331 -0.21 -30.40 20.07
N ASP A 332 0.25 -31.29 20.94
CA ASP A 332 -0.37 -31.56 22.25
C ASP A 332 -1.88 -31.87 22.15
N GLY A 333 -2.27 -32.63 21.12
CA GLY A 333 -3.67 -33.00 20.84
C GLY A 333 -4.54 -31.87 20.29
N LYS A 334 -3.98 -30.68 20.03
CA LYS A 334 -4.69 -29.54 19.43
C LYS A 334 -4.28 -29.32 17.99
N GLU A 335 -5.25 -28.98 17.15
CA GLU A 335 -5.00 -28.58 15.77
C GLU A 335 -4.26 -27.24 15.73
N VAL A 336 -3.14 -27.21 15.04
CA VAL A 336 -2.31 -26.03 14.81
C VAL A 336 -2.17 -25.81 13.31
N ILE A 337 -2.49 -24.60 12.87
CA ILE A 337 -2.37 -24.20 11.47
C ILE A 337 -1.14 -23.32 11.31
N THR A 338 -0.25 -23.72 10.40
CA THR A 338 0.97 -23.00 10.06
C THR A 338 0.84 -22.39 8.67
N VAL A 339 1.17 -21.11 8.56
CA VAL A 339 1.31 -20.39 7.29
C VAL A 339 2.78 -20.46 6.89
N LYS A 340 3.05 -21.04 5.72
CA LYS A 340 4.38 -21.09 5.11
C LYS A 340 4.43 -20.23 3.87
N THR A 341 5.49 -19.45 3.71
CA THR A 341 5.68 -18.59 2.56
C THR A 341 7.10 -18.70 2.02
N GLN A 342 7.22 -18.59 0.69
CA GLN A 342 8.52 -18.61 0.02
C GLN A 342 9.33 -17.35 0.34
N ILE A 343 8.64 -16.22 0.49
CA ILE A 343 9.27 -14.91 0.71
C ILE A 343 9.13 -14.56 2.20
N PRO A 344 10.24 -14.30 2.93
CA PRO A 344 10.17 -13.91 4.32
C PRO A 344 9.31 -12.65 4.54
N VAL A 345 8.36 -12.71 5.47
CA VAL A 345 7.49 -11.59 5.82
C VAL A 345 8.06 -10.85 7.01
N ARG A 346 8.23 -9.54 6.85
CA ARG A 346 8.71 -8.67 7.91
C ARG A 346 7.64 -8.41 8.96
N ALA A 347 8.04 -8.42 10.23
CA ALA A 347 7.28 -7.96 11.38
C ALA A 347 5.91 -8.63 11.56
N VAL A 348 5.85 -9.95 11.39
CA VAL A 348 4.69 -10.74 11.80
C VAL A 348 4.53 -10.59 13.32
N ALA A 349 3.54 -9.83 13.80
CA ALA A 349 3.34 -9.60 15.23
C ALA A 349 2.18 -10.44 15.78
N PRO A 350 2.28 -11.08 16.95
CA PRO A 350 1.16 -11.78 17.59
C PRO A 350 -0.06 -10.87 17.76
N GLY A 351 -1.25 -11.41 17.48
CA GLY A 351 -2.51 -10.69 17.51
C GLY A 351 -2.87 -9.97 16.20
N GLN A 352 -1.93 -9.75 15.28
CA GLN A 352 -2.26 -9.19 13.97
C GLN A 352 -3.10 -10.17 13.16
N MET A 353 -3.89 -9.63 12.24
CA MET A 353 -4.73 -10.44 11.37
C MET A 353 -3.96 -10.90 10.14
N CYS A 354 -3.91 -12.20 9.91
CA CYS A 354 -3.51 -12.80 8.65
C CYS A 354 -4.78 -13.04 7.82
N VAL A 355 -4.92 -12.35 6.69
CA VAL A 355 -6.11 -12.43 5.82
C VAL A 355 -5.78 -13.17 4.54
N PHE A 356 -6.62 -14.13 4.19
CA PHE A 356 -6.43 -15.04 3.07
C PHE A 356 -7.32 -14.70 1.87
N TYR A 357 -6.78 -14.91 0.68
CA TYR A 357 -7.40 -14.57 -0.58
C TYR A 357 -7.20 -15.70 -1.61
N ALA A 358 -8.23 -15.92 -2.43
CA ALA A 358 -8.13 -16.61 -3.71
C ALA A 358 -8.52 -15.60 -4.79
N ASP A 359 -7.54 -15.15 -5.56
CA ASP A 359 -7.67 -14.00 -6.46
C ASP A 359 -8.26 -12.76 -5.77
N ARG A 360 -9.49 -12.38 -6.12
CA ARG A 360 -10.21 -11.25 -5.50
C ARG A 360 -11.11 -11.67 -4.35
N VAL A 361 -11.32 -12.96 -4.13
CA VAL A 361 -12.19 -13.48 -3.07
C VAL A 361 -11.41 -13.45 -1.75
N CYS A 362 -11.90 -12.70 -0.77
CA CYS A 362 -11.45 -12.78 0.61
C CYS A 362 -12.04 -14.05 1.24
N LEU A 363 -11.18 -15.02 1.53
CA LEU A 363 -11.58 -16.32 2.07
C LEU A 363 -11.91 -16.24 3.56
N GLY A 364 -11.21 -15.36 4.28
CA GLY A 364 -11.30 -15.26 5.73
C GLY A 364 -10.01 -14.75 6.35
N GLY A 365 -9.92 -14.78 7.67
CA GLY A 365 -8.70 -14.41 8.37
C GLY A 365 -8.55 -15.07 9.73
N ALA A 366 -7.34 -15.05 10.26
CA ALA A 366 -7.03 -15.52 11.60
C ALA A 366 -5.94 -14.69 12.27
N HIS A 367 -6.00 -14.61 13.60
CA HIS A 367 -4.95 -13.95 14.37
C HIS A 367 -3.67 -14.78 14.37
N THR A 368 -2.53 -14.12 14.23
CA THR A 368 -1.21 -14.70 14.42
C THR A 368 -0.95 -15.00 15.91
N GLU A 369 -0.27 -16.11 16.21
CA GLU A 369 0.04 -16.56 17.57
C GLU A 369 1.53 -16.64 17.86
N LEU A 370 2.21 -17.54 17.16
CA LEU A 370 3.59 -17.90 17.42
C LEU A 370 4.39 -17.73 16.14
N ILE A 371 5.50 -17.01 16.24
CA ILE A 371 6.47 -16.92 15.16
C ILE A 371 7.44 -18.08 15.34
N LEU A 372 7.42 -19.04 14.43
CA LEU A 372 8.48 -20.04 14.37
C LEU A 372 9.64 -19.37 13.64
N LEU A 373 10.61 -18.88 14.40
CA LEU A 373 11.84 -18.31 13.84
C LEU A 373 12.56 -19.40 13.04
N VAL A 374 12.39 -19.39 11.72
CA VAL A 374 13.34 -20.05 10.83
C VAL A 374 14.58 -19.18 10.82
N ILE A 375 15.69 -19.74 11.31
CA ILE A 375 17.02 -19.20 11.08
C ILE A 375 17.20 -19.18 9.56
N VAL A 376 17.05 -18.01 8.95
CA VAL A 376 17.49 -17.81 7.57
C VAL A 376 18.98 -18.11 7.59
N SER A 377 19.40 -19.20 6.92
CA SER A 377 20.81 -19.48 6.70
C SER A 377 21.44 -18.25 6.05
N SER A 378 22.70 -17.99 6.36
CA SER A 378 23.41 -16.71 6.21
C SER A 378 23.60 -16.16 4.78
N THR A 379 22.74 -16.48 3.82
CA THR A 379 22.75 -15.86 2.49
C THR A 379 22.05 -14.50 2.54
N ARG A 380 22.82 -13.48 2.94
CA ARG A 380 22.45 -12.05 3.17
C ARG A 380 21.82 -11.30 1.97
N ILE A 381 21.43 -11.98 0.89
CA ILE A 381 21.13 -11.35 -0.41
C ILE A 381 19.63 -11.08 -0.63
N GLN A 382 18.72 -11.88 -0.07
CA GLN A 382 17.29 -11.79 -0.42
C GLN A 382 16.51 -10.59 0.16
N PRO A 383 16.69 -10.16 1.42
CA PRO A 383 15.85 -9.10 2.00
C PRO A 383 16.10 -7.70 1.39
N ILE A 384 17.35 -7.42 1.00
CA ILE A 384 17.75 -6.12 0.42
C ILE A 384 17.22 -6.00 -1.02
N LEU A 385 17.36 -7.06 -1.81
CA LEU A 385 16.77 -7.12 -3.15
C LEU A 385 15.25 -6.93 -3.10
N TYR A 386 14.57 -7.50 -2.10
CA TYR A 386 13.12 -7.32 -1.93
C TYR A 386 12.72 -5.87 -1.68
N GLU A 387 13.40 -5.14 -0.78
CA GLU A 387 13.08 -3.72 -0.57
C GLU A 387 13.39 -2.87 -1.80
N VAL A 388 14.47 -3.17 -2.52
CA VAL A 388 14.77 -2.49 -3.80
C VAL A 388 13.67 -2.78 -4.83
N PHE A 389 13.24 -4.04 -4.98
CA PHE A 389 12.14 -4.41 -5.88
C PHE A 389 10.78 -3.86 -5.43
N PHE A 390 10.51 -3.79 -4.13
CA PHE A 390 9.27 -3.23 -3.58
C PHE A 390 9.22 -1.71 -3.73
N CYS A 391 10.31 -1.01 -3.42
CA CYS A 391 10.43 0.42 -3.69
C CYS A 391 10.32 0.70 -5.19
N PHE A 392 10.93 -0.12 -6.03
CA PHE A 392 10.83 -0.02 -7.49
C PHE A 392 9.41 -0.29 -7.99
N SER A 393 8.71 -1.32 -7.50
CA SER A 393 7.34 -1.63 -7.93
C SER A 393 6.34 -0.57 -7.50
N VAL A 394 6.43 -0.08 -6.25
CA VAL A 394 5.60 1.02 -5.74
C VAL A 394 5.88 2.32 -6.50
N PHE A 395 7.14 2.57 -6.87
CA PHE A 395 7.52 3.72 -7.68
C PHE A 395 6.96 3.62 -9.11
N VAL A 396 7.09 2.47 -9.77
CA VAL A 396 6.54 2.21 -11.11
C VAL A 396 5.01 2.31 -11.11
N GLU A 397 4.33 1.73 -10.13
CA GLU A 397 2.86 1.84 -9.99
C GLU A 397 2.40 3.29 -9.81
N ARG A 398 3.11 4.07 -8.98
CA ARG A 398 2.84 5.51 -8.83
C ARG A 398 3.10 6.27 -10.12
N LEU A 399 4.17 5.94 -10.85
CA LEU A 399 4.53 6.56 -12.11
C LEU A 399 3.46 6.29 -13.19
N VAL A 400 2.97 5.05 -13.28
CA VAL A 400 1.88 4.63 -14.17
C VAL A 400 0.56 5.31 -13.79
N ALA A 401 0.28 5.48 -12.49
CA ALA A 401 -0.88 6.22 -12.00
C ALA A 401 -0.81 7.71 -12.37
N THR A 402 0.37 8.36 -12.26
CA THR A 402 0.57 9.73 -12.75
C THR A 402 0.47 9.84 -14.27
N ARG A 403 0.79 8.78 -15.04
CA ARG A 403 0.58 8.76 -16.49
C ARG A 403 -0.90 8.79 -16.89
N LYS A 404 -1.78 8.17 -16.10
CA LYS A 404 -3.24 8.29 -16.30
C LYS A 404 -3.77 9.70 -15.99
N LEU A 405 -3.13 10.44 -15.09
CA LEU A 405 -3.43 11.85 -14.82
C LEU A 405 -2.90 12.77 -15.94
N ALA A 406 -1.72 12.48 -16.48
CA ALA A 406 -1.06 13.33 -17.48
C ALA A 406 -1.68 13.26 -18.90
N VAL A 407 -2.43 12.22 -19.23
CA VAL A 407 -3.15 12.13 -20.52
C VAL A 407 -4.36 13.10 -20.57
N TYR A 408 -4.76 13.69 -19.44
CA TYR A 408 -5.93 14.57 -19.34
C TYR A 408 -5.63 16.08 -19.33
N GLU A 409 -4.38 16.51 -19.14
CA GLU A 409 -3.99 17.93 -19.21
C GLU A 409 -2.99 18.19 -20.35
N LYS A 410 -3.52 18.65 -21.49
CA LYS A 410 -2.71 19.29 -22.53
C LYS A 410 -2.17 20.61 -21.97
N SER A 411 -0.90 20.60 -21.57
CA SER A 411 0.04 21.73 -21.44
C SER A 411 0.76 21.72 -20.08
N LYS A 412 2.09 21.78 -20.14
CA LYS A 412 3.07 21.87 -19.04
C LYS A 412 3.59 20.59 -18.40
N TYR A 413 4.07 19.58 -19.15
CA TYR A 413 5.00 18.60 -18.54
C TYR A 413 6.12 18.16 -19.49
N TRP A 414 7.24 17.79 -18.85
CA TRP A 414 8.53 17.46 -19.45
C TRP A 414 8.41 16.42 -20.59
N PRO A 415 9.22 16.54 -21.66
CA PRO A 415 9.25 15.55 -22.73
C PRO A 415 9.47 14.14 -22.19
N LEU A 416 8.81 13.14 -22.79
CA LEU A 416 8.94 11.73 -22.42
C LEU A 416 10.41 11.26 -22.36
N SER A 417 11.25 11.83 -23.22
CA SER A 417 12.69 11.64 -23.26
C SER A 417 13.38 12.10 -21.96
N THR A 418 12.98 13.23 -21.38
CA THR A 418 13.55 13.71 -20.12
C THR A 418 13.15 12.85 -18.93
N LEU A 419 11.90 12.33 -18.92
CA LEU A 419 11.46 11.41 -17.89
C LEU A 419 12.22 10.08 -17.95
N LEU A 420 12.47 9.56 -19.15
CA LEU A 420 13.27 8.36 -19.39
C LEU A 420 14.74 8.55 -18.99
N ILE A 421 15.32 9.70 -19.30
CA ILE A 421 16.69 10.04 -18.89
C ILE A 421 16.78 10.08 -17.36
N LEU A 422 15.86 10.79 -16.70
CA LEU A 422 15.83 10.85 -15.23
C LEU A 422 15.64 9.47 -14.59
N LEU A 423 14.82 8.60 -15.19
CA LEU A 423 14.62 7.23 -14.72
C LEU A 423 15.90 6.40 -14.85
N ASN A 424 16.58 6.48 -16.00
CA ASN A 424 17.85 5.79 -16.22
C ASN A 424 18.96 6.30 -15.30
N THR A 425 19.03 7.62 -15.07
CA THR A 425 19.99 8.22 -14.13
C THR A 425 19.70 7.76 -12.71
N LEU A 426 18.44 7.68 -12.29
CA LEU A 426 18.06 7.21 -10.96
C LEU A 426 18.38 5.72 -10.76
N VAL A 427 18.08 4.88 -11.75
CA VAL A 427 18.43 3.45 -11.73
C VAL A 427 19.94 3.27 -11.69
N SER A 428 20.68 4.03 -12.50
CA SER A 428 22.15 4.00 -12.51
C SER A 428 22.73 4.41 -11.15
N ILE A 429 22.22 5.49 -10.52
CA ILE A 429 22.65 5.92 -9.19
C ILE A 429 22.36 4.85 -8.13
N ILE A 430 21.17 4.22 -8.16
CA ILE A 430 20.80 3.16 -7.20
C ILE A 430 21.71 1.94 -7.39
N CYS A 431 21.97 1.54 -8.63
CA CYS A 431 22.88 0.43 -8.95
C CYS A 431 24.32 0.76 -8.51
N THR A 432 24.83 1.96 -8.80
CA THR A 432 26.16 2.40 -8.40
C THR A 432 26.28 2.47 -6.88
N TYR A 433 25.27 2.96 -6.17
CA TYR A 433 25.27 3.01 -4.70
C TYR A 433 25.20 1.61 -4.07
N ALA A 434 24.41 0.71 -4.65
CA ALA A 434 24.37 -0.70 -4.24
C ALA A 434 25.72 -1.40 -4.50
N ILE A 435 26.39 -1.09 -5.61
CA ILE A 435 27.74 -1.59 -5.94
C ILE A 435 28.78 -1.03 -4.97
N ILE A 436 28.79 0.28 -4.68
CA ILE A 436 29.73 0.91 -3.73
C ILE A 436 29.54 0.36 -2.31
N TYR A 437 28.29 0.18 -1.86
CA TYR A 437 27.98 -0.43 -0.57
C TYR A 437 28.47 -1.89 -0.50
N TYR A 438 28.44 -2.61 -1.62
CA TYR A 438 28.91 -4.00 -1.71
C TYR A 438 30.44 -4.11 -1.83
N LEU A 439 31.09 -3.16 -2.52
CA LEU A 439 32.55 -3.05 -2.66
C LEU A 439 33.25 -2.82 -1.32
N TYR A 440 32.54 -2.34 -0.29
CA TYR A 440 33.10 -2.14 1.04
C TYR A 440 33.27 -3.44 1.84
N ASP A 441 32.60 -4.55 1.47
CA ASP A 441 32.52 -5.75 2.32
C ASP A 441 33.02 -7.07 1.66
N HIS A 442 33.04 -7.22 0.32
CA HIS A 442 33.46 -8.50 -0.30
C HIS A 442 34.17 -8.36 -1.67
N TYR A 443 35.47 -8.66 -1.72
CA TYR A 443 36.36 -8.44 -2.87
C TYR A 443 36.41 -9.54 -3.95
N PHE A 444 35.73 -10.69 -3.79
CA PHE A 444 36.04 -11.88 -4.60
C PHE A 444 34.97 -12.32 -5.63
N LEU A 445 33.74 -11.78 -5.57
CA LEU A 445 32.63 -12.25 -6.41
C LEU A 445 32.20 -11.24 -7.50
N ILE A 446 33.16 -10.47 -8.00
CA ILE A 446 32.90 -9.26 -8.80
C ILE A 446 32.71 -9.55 -10.30
N LEU A 447 33.36 -10.58 -10.86
CA LEU A 447 33.48 -10.72 -12.32
C LEU A 447 32.35 -11.49 -13.03
N PHE A 448 31.73 -12.46 -12.38
CA PHE A 448 30.80 -13.38 -13.08
C PHE A 448 29.33 -12.92 -13.09
N ILE A 449 28.89 -12.11 -12.12
CA ILE A 449 27.47 -11.74 -11.97
C ILE A 449 27.19 -10.30 -12.39
N PHE A 450 28.12 -9.37 -12.10
CA PHE A 450 27.88 -7.94 -12.33
C PHE A 450 28.35 -7.46 -13.72
N PHE A 451 29.35 -8.10 -14.31
CA PHE A 451 29.82 -7.77 -15.67
C PHE A 451 28.72 -7.92 -16.74
N PRO A 452 27.88 -8.97 -16.73
CA PRO A 452 26.73 -9.09 -17.64
C PRO A 452 25.66 -8.02 -17.42
N ILE A 453 25.44 -7.59 -16.18
CA ILE A 453 24.44 -6.57 -15.83
C ILE A 453 24.90 -5.20 -16.31
N ILE A 454 26.17 -4.86 -16.10
CA ILE A 454 26.77 -3.61 -16.59
C ILE A 454 26.78 -3.59 -18.13
N ALA A 455 27.16 -4.70 -18.77
CA ALA A 455 27.10 -4.84 -20.23
C ALA A 455 25.67 -4.68 -20.76
N PHE A 456 24.68 -5.27 -20.09
CA PHE A 456 23.27 -5.11 -20.45
C PHE A 456 22.79 -3.66 -20.33
N ILE A 457 23.14 -2.97 -19.24
CA ILE A 457 22.77 -1.56 -19.04
C ILE A 457 23.43 -0.68 -20.11
N ALA A 458 24.70 -0.93 -20.45
CA ALA A 458 25.41 -0.20 -21.49
C ALA A 458 24.80 -0.43 -22.88
N LEU A 459 24.53 -1.68 -23.26
CA LEU A 459 23.89 -2.04 -24.53
C LEU A 459 22.47 -1.50 -24.64
N PHE A 460 21.70 -1.54 -23.54
CA PHE A 460 20.35 -0.98 -23.50
C PHE A 460 20.37 0.55 -23.62
N SER A 461 21.32 1.21 -22.95
CA SER A 461 21.53 2.65 -23.07
C SER A 461 21.91 3.06 -24.50
N PHE A 462 22.81 2.32 -25.13
CA PHE A 462 23.19 2.51 -26.53
C PHE A 462 22.01 2.31 -27.48
N TRP A 463 21.22 1.25 -27.27
CA TRP A 463 19.99 1.00 -28.04
C TRP A 463 18.99 2.15 -27.88
N CYS A 464 18.77 2.67 -26.66
CA CYS A 464 17.91 3.83 -26.43
C CYS A 464 18.45 5.09 -27.15
N LEU A 465 19.75 5.37 -27.09
CA LEU A 465 20.40 6.46 -27.82
C LEU A 465 20.23 6.31 -29.34
N HIS A 466 20.39 5.10 -29.87
CA HIS A 466 20.20 4.81 -31.28
C HIS A 466 18.72 4.98 -31.71
N GLN A 467 17.76 4.56 -30.88
CA GLN A 467 16.33 4.81 -31.16
C GLN A 467 15.99 6.30 -31.12
N LEU A 468 16.60 7.07 -30.20
CA LEU A 468 16.49 8.53 -30.18
C LEU A 468 17.11 9.18 -31.42
N TYR A 469 18.27 8.69 -31.87
CA TYR A 469 18.92 9.13 -33.10
C TYR A 469 18.04 8.86 -34.33
N LEU A 470 17.51 7.64 -34.48
CA LEU A 470 16.61 7.28 -35.57
C LEU A 470 15.30 8.08 -35.54
N TRP A 471 14.76 8.35 -34.35
CA TRP A 471 13.57 9.19 -34.21
C TRP A 471 13.84 10.63 -34.65
N ASN A 472 14.96 11.23 -34.19
CA ASN A 472 15.37 12.56 -34.63
C ASN A 472 15.65 12.61 -36.13
N HIS A 473 16.23 11.56 -36.71
CA HIS A 473 16.51 11.51 -38.14
C HIS A 473 15.23 11.39 -38.99
N ARG A 474 14.20 10.69 -38.49
CA ARG A 474 12.86 10.64 -39.11
C ARG A 474 12.12 11.96 -38.98
N GLU A 475 12.19 12.63 -37.82
CA GLU A 475 11.65 13.98 -37.59
C GLU A 475 12.34 15.03 -38.48
N LEU A 476 13.67 14.94 -38.65
CA LEU A 476 14.40 15.80 -39.58
C LEU A 476 13.99 15.56 -41.04
N GLN A 477 13.78 14.31 -41.46
CA GLN A 477 13.30 13.98 -42.82
C GLN A 477 11.85 14.42 -43.05
N THR A 478 10.99 14.34 -42.03
CA THR A 478 9.62 14.87 -42.09
C THR A 478 9.58 16.40 -42.05
N MET A 479 10.52 17.05 -41.36
CA MET A 479 10.71 18.50 -41.36
C MET A 479 11.26 19.02 -42.70
N THR A 480 12.22 18.35 -43.34
CA THR A 480 12.71 18.76 -44.67
C THR A 480 11.66 18.64 -45.76
N SER A 481 10.82 17.60 -45.70
CA SER A 481 9.66 17.47 -46.58
C SER A 481 8.55 18.47 -46.26
N PHE A 482 8.37 18.87 -45.00
CA PHE A 482 7.48 19.98 -44.61
C PHE A 482 7.99 21.35 -45.10
N VAL A 483 9.31 21.58 -45.11
CA VAL A 483 9.93 22.83 -45.58
C VAL A 483 9.80 22.98 -47.10
N GLU A 484 9.91 21.90 -47.88
CA GLU A 484 9.64 21.91 -49.32
C GLU A 484 8.16 22.19 -49.64
N VAL A 485 7.22 21.66 -48.84
CA VAL A 485 5.77 21.94 -48.98
C VAL A 485 5.44 23.38 -48.56
N LYS A 486 6.15 23.95 -47.57
CA LYS A 486 5.89 25.30 -47.07
C LYS A 486 6.43 26.40 -47.99
N ASN A 487 7.55 26.17 -48.68
CA ASN A 487 8.05 27.08 -49.72
C ASN A 487 7.10 27.21 -50.91
N PHE A 488 6.18 26.25 -51.12
CA PHE A 488 5.13 26.36 -52.12
C PHE A 488 3.93 27.22 -51.66
N HIS A 489 3.74 27.38 -50.34
CA HIS A 489 2.60 28.09 -49.75
C HIS A 489 2.92 29.51 -49.22
N GLU A 490 4.18 29.90 -49.07
CA GLU A 490 4.58 31.24 -48.57
C GLU A 490 4.45 32.40 -49.59
N LYS A 491 3.77 32.21 -50.72
CA LYS A 491 3.43 33.30 -51.65
C LYS A 491 2.14 34.06 -51.33
N THR A 492 1.45 33.73 -50.23
CA THR A 492 0.20 34.38 -49.86
C THR A 492 0.15 34.62 -48.34
N TYR A 493 0.02 35.89 -47.95
CA TYR A 493 -0.13 36.43 -46.59
C TYR A 493 1.15 36.69 -45.79
N ALA A 494 1.77 37.84 -46.07
CA ALA A 494 2.74 38.48 -45.18
C ALA A 494 1.99 39.29 -44.11
N ASN A 495 1.91 38.79 -42.87
CA ASN A 495 1.73 39.65 -41.70
C ASN A 495 2.11 39.05 -40.32
N ASP A 496 2.96 38.02 -40.26
CA ASP A 496 3.33 37.41 -38.97
C ASP A 496 4.83 37.04 -38.83
N ALA A 497 5.71 37.82 -39.46
CA ALA A 497 7.15 37.53 -39.53
C ALA A 497 7.93 37.78 -38.22
N TYR A 498 7.32 38.40 -37.20
CA TYR A 498 8.03 38.77 -35.95
C TYR A 498 7.88 37.72 -34.84
N LEU A 499 6.78 36.96 -34.81
CA LEU A 499 6.53 35.91 -33.81
C LEU A 499 7.22 34.57 -34.16
N SER A 500 7.35 34.23 -35.45
CA SER A 500 7.98 32.96 -35.87
C SER A 500 9.50 32.93 -35.62
N ARG A 501 10.20 34.07 -35.79
CA ARG A 501 11.65 34.18 -35.50
C ARG A 501 11.98 34.00 -34.02
N ARG A 502 11.10 34.43 -33.11
CA ARG A 502 11.35 34.31 -31.66
C ARG A 502 11.16 32.87 -31.17
N PHE A 503 10.19 32.13 -31.72
CA PHE A 503 9.96 30.72 -31.39
C PHE A 503 11.10 29.81 -31.91
N GLN A 504 11.57 30.01 -33.14
CA GLN A 504 12.67 29.22 -33.73
C GLN A 504 14.02 29.41 -33.01
N LEU A 505 14.29 30.58 -32.45
CA LEU A 505 15.53 30.83 -31.69
C LEU A 505 15.51 30.19 -30.30
N THR A 506 14.35 30.16 -29.62
CA THR A 506 14.23 29.51 -28.29
C THR A 506 14.35 28.00 -28.34
N GLU A 507 13.81 27.33 -29.37
CA GLU A 507 13.96 25.87 -29.51
C GLU A 507 15.40 25.45 -29.81
N ASN A 508 16.12 26.20 -30.65
CA ASN A 508 17.53 25.94 -30.92
C ASN A 508 18.44 26.13 -29.69
N ILE A 509 18.11 27.09 -28.81
CA ILE A 509 18.87 27.32 -27.57
C ILE A 509 18.64 26.21 -26.54
N GLU A 510 17.40 25.71 -26.40
CA GLU A 510 17.11 24.60 -25.48
C GLU A 510 17.69 23.26 -25.99
N VAL A 511 17.71 23.03 -27.30
CA VAL A 511 18.40 21.88 -27.91
C VAL A 511 19.91 21.96 -27.69
N LEU A 512 20.53 23.13 -27.87
CA LEU A 512 21.96 23.33 -27.59
C LEU A 512 22.30 23.18 -26.10
N LYS A 513 21.44 23.64 -25.18
CA LYS A 513 21.60 23.42 -23.73
C LYS A 513 21.47 21.95 -23.37
N LEU A 514 20.55 21.22 -24.00
CA LEU A 514 20.39 19.79 -23.80
C LEU A 514 21.61 19.02 -24.33
N MET A 515 22.11 19.34 -25.53
CA MET A 515 23.33 18.76 -26.09
C MET A 515 24.55 19.05 -25.23
N HIS A 516 24.69 20.27 -24.69
CA HIS A 516 25.77 20.63 -23.78
C HIS A 516 25.67 19.88 -22.44
N THR A 517 24.45 19.65 -21.94
CA THR A 517 24.22 18.86 -20.71
C THR A 517 24.54 17.38 -20.93
N ILE A 518 24.15 16.83 -22.08
CA ILE A 518 24.49 15.46 -22.48
C ILE A 518 26.00 15.31 -22.66
N PHE A 519 26.68 16.28 -23.27
CA PHE A 519 28.14 16.29 -23.39
C PHE A 519 28.83 16.33 -22.02
N LYS A 520 28.32 17.11 -21.06
CA LYS A 520 28.85 17.14 -19.69
C LYS A 520 28.66 15.81 -18.98
N VAL A 521 27.51 15.17 -19.13
CA VAL A 521 27.25 13.84 -18.54
C VAL A 521 28.16 12.78 -19.18
N HIS A 522 28.34 12.81 -20.51
CA HIS A 522 29.26 11.92 -21.21
C HIS A 522 30.71 12.15 -20.76
N SER A 523 31.14 13.41 -20.63
CA SER A 523 32.47 13.78 -20.14
C SER A 523 32.73 13.26 -18.72
N VAL A 524 31.74 13.32 -17.84
CA VAL A 524 31.84 12.82 -16.46
C VAL A 524 31.88 11.28 -16.44
N CYS A 525 31.07 10.60 -17.27
CA CYS A 525 31.11 9.15 -17.39
C CYS A 525 32.42 8.64 -18.02
N SER A 526 32.96 9.35 -19.01
CA SER A 526 34.28 9.09 -19.58
C SER A 526 35.39 9.37 -18.59
N LEU A 527 35.27 10.42 -17.75
CA LEU A 527 36.24 10.68 -16.67
C LEU A 527 36.23 9.58 -15.62
N VAL A 528 35.05 9.04 -15.26
CA VAL A 528 34.91 7.90 -14.34
C VAL A 528 35.46 6.62 -14.98
N GLY A 529 35.26 6.42 -16.28
CA GLY A 529 35.88 5.34 -17.05
C GLY A 529 37.41 5.45 -17.10
N VAL A 530 37.95 6.66 -17.27
CA VAL A 530 39.39 6.94 -17.21
C VAL A 530 39.94 6.76 -15.79
N PHE A 531 39.19 7.17 -14.76
CA PHE A 531 39.56 6.96 -13.35
C PHE A 531 39.60 5.48 -12.98
N LEU A 532 38.70 4.67 -13.55
CA LEU A 532 38.70 3.21 -13.41
C LEU A 532 39.80 2.54 -14.24
N SER A 533 40.19 3.12 -15.39
CA SER A 533 41.34 2.65 -16.19
C SER A 533 42.70 3.01 -15.59
N GLY A 534 42.73 3.97 -14.64
CA GLY A 534 43.93 4.46 -13.97
C GLY A 534 44.21 3.82 -12.61
N ILE A 535 43.43 2.81 -12.18
CA ILE A 535 43.79 2.01 -10.99
C ILE A 535 45.05 1.20 -11.38
N PRO A 536 46.22 1.48 -10.79
CA PRO A 536 47.48 0.98 -11.34
C PRO A 536 47.57 -0.54 -11.30
N MET A 537 47.99 -1.09 -12.44
CA MET A 537 48.97 -2.16 -12.65
C MET A 537 49.88 -2.52 -11.45
N VAL A 538 49.32 -2.97 -10.32
CA VAL A 538 50.10 -3.45 -9.16
C VAL A 538 49.79 -4.91 -8.82
N PHE A 539 48.82 -5.54 -9.48
CA PHE A 539 48.39 -6.90 -9.12
C PHE A 539 48.12 -7.85 -10.31
N LEU A 540 48.81 -7.66 -11.44
CA LEU A 540 48.81 -8.62 -12.54
C LEU A 540 50.11 -9.43 -12.52
N ASP A 541 50.17 -10.39 -11.60
CA ASP A 541 51.21 -11.44 -11.62
C ASP A 541 50.61 -12.85 -11.73
N PHE A 542 49.34 -12.95 -12.14
CA PHE A 542 48.69 -14.24 -12.34
C PHE A 542 47.84 -14.23 -13.62
N ASN A 543 48.21 -15.13 -14.54
CA ASN A 543 47.60 -15.47 -15.83
C ASN A 543 47.82 -14.50 -17.01
N THR A 544 48.88 -14.78 -17.76
CA THR A 544 49.26 -14.20 -19.06
C THR A 544 48.19 -14.37 -20.15
N GLU A 545 47.38 -15.43 -20.11
CA GLU A 545 46.30 -15.66 -21.10
C GLU A 545 45.12 -14.68 -20.92
N ILE A 546 44.76 -14.34 -19.69
CA ILE A 546 43.65 -13.40 -19.41
C ILE A 546 44.09 -11.98 -19.77
N ALA A 547 45.34 -11.62 -19.49
CA ALA A 547 45.90 -10.32 -19.87
C ALA A 547 45.93 -10.13 -21.39
N GLN A 548 46.29 -11.17 -22.16
CA GLN A 548 46.26 -11.13 -23.62
C GLN A 548 44.82 -11.04 -24.18
N MET A 549 43.87 -11.77 -23.59
CA MET A 549 42.47 -11.70 -24.01
C MET A 549 41.85 -10.33 -23.71
N MET A 550 42.23 -9.70 -22.60
CA MET A 550 41.81 -8.34 -22.25
C MET A 550 42.42 -7.28 -23.16
N LEU A 551 43.69 -7.42 -23.58
CA LEU A 551 44.32 -6.51 -24.56
C LEU A 551 43.60 -6.54 -25.91
N VAL A 552 43.32 -7.73 -26.44
CA VAL A 552 42.59 -7.90 -27.71
C VAL A 552 41.17 -7.32 -27.63
N PHE A 553 40.52 -7.43 -26.47
CA PHE A 553 39.16 -6.89 -26.27
C PHE A 553 39.17 -5.36 -26.03
N PHE A 554 40.20 -4.82 -25.39
CA PHE A 554 40.40 -3.37 -25.24
C PHE A 554 40.64 -2.70 -26.60
N ASP A 555 41.44 -3.32 -27.47
CA ASP A 555 41.63 -2.85 -28.84
C ASP A 555 40.30 -2.83 -29.62
N LEU A 556 39.45 -3.85 -29.43
CA LEU A 556 38.12 -3.93 -30.04
C LEU A 556 37.15 -2.84 -29.53
N VAL A 557 37.21 -2.45 -28.26
CA VAL A 557 36.39 -1.38 -27.68
C VAL A 557 36.88 0.03 -28.07
N ILE A 558 38.17 0.18 -28.37
CA ILE A 558 38.71 1.44 -28.91
C ILE A 558 38.39 1.59 -30.41
N ILE A 559 38.25 0.47 -31.14
CA ILE A 559 37.92 0.45 -32.57
C ILE A 559 36.42 0.73 -32.84
N VAL A 560 35.52 0.33 -31.93
CA VAL A 560 34.06 0.58 -32.01
C VAL A 560 33.73 1.98 -31.50
#